data_AF-A0A1E3UEY8-F1
#
_entry.id   AF-A0A1E3UEY8-F1
#
_cell.length_a   1.000
_cell.length_b   1.000
_cell.length_c   1.000
_cell.angle_alpha   90.00
_cell.angle_beta   90.00
_cell.angle_gamma   90.00
#
_symmetry.space_group_name_H-M   'P 1'
#
loop_
_entity.id
_entity.type
_entity.pdbx_description
1 polymer ?
#
loop_
_entity_poly.entity_id
_entity_poly.type
_entity_poly.pdbx_seq_one_letter_code
_entity_poly.pdbx_strand_id
1 'polypeptide(L)' 'MKIMDKKVMHKRFGMGSVIGLKDNKIYVSFGKIFGDKALPYPEVFASDMKMMDEDLQEELMEDIGRRI' A
#
# COMPACT_ATOMS: atom_id res chain seq x y z
N MET A 1 0.00 -7.24 11.21
CA MET A 1 -0.14 -7.29 9.74
C MET A 1 1.09 -7.80 8.97
N LYS A 2 0.92 -8.79 8.07
CA LYS A 2 1.94 -9.24 7.09
C LYS A 2 1.55 -8.73 5.69
N ILE A 3 2.23 -7.68 5.21
CA ILE A 3 1.82 -6.95 3.99
C ILE A 3 2.63 -7.29 2.74
N MET A 4 3.80 -7.92 2.91
CA MET A 4 4.68 -8.32 1.80
C MET A 4 3.94 -9.20 0.78
N ASP A 5 4.26 -9.01 -0.50
CA ASP A 5 3.69 -9.72 -1.66
C ASP A 5 2.18 -9.51 -1.89
N LYS A 6 1.51 -8.75 -1.01
CA LYS A 6 0.10 -8.41 -1.17
C LYS A 6 -0.11 -7.47 -2.34
N LYS A 7 -1.30 -7.60 -2.95
CA LYS A 7 -1.72 -6.76 -4.06
C LYS A 7 -2.40 -5.50 -3.53
N VAL A 8 -2.11 -4.40 -4.21
CA VAL A 8 -2.72 -3.10 -3.96
C VAL A 8 -3.27 -2.52 -5.25
N MET A 9 -4.22 -1.60 -5.12
CA MET A 9 -4.71 -0.77 -6.21
C MET A 9 -4.37 0.69 -5.90
N HIS A 10 -3.59 1.32 -6.76
CA HIS A 10 -3.27 2.75 -6.68
C HIS A 10 -4.04 3.53 -7.74
N LYS A 11 -4.69 4.64 -7.37
CA LYS A 11 -5.54 5.45 -8.26
C LYS A 11 -4.86 5.87 -9.56
N ARG A 12 -3.55 6.12 -9.53
CA ARG A 12 -2.78 6.57 -10.71
C ARG A 12 -1.99 5.48 -11.44
N PHE A 13 -1.59 4.43 -10.72
CA PHE A 13 -0.64 3.42 -11.24
C PHE A 13 -1.29 2.06 -11.46
N GLY A 14 -2.56 1.92 -11.08
CA GLY A 14 -3.30 0.67 -11.17
C GLY A 14 -2.83 -0.35 -10.14
N MET A 15 -2.88 -1.62 -10.53
CA MET A 15 -2.56 -2.74 -9.65
C MET A 15 -1.05 -2.85 -9.44
N GLY A 16 -0.63 -3.04 -8.19
CA GLY A 16 0.76 -3.23 -7.80
C GLY A 16 0.95 -4.38 -6.81
N SER A 17 2.20 -4.79 -6.63
CA SER A 17 2.64 -5.75 -5.61
C SER A 17 3.54 -5.09 -4.59
N VAL A 18 3.28 -5.29 -3.31
CA VAL A 18 4.19 -4.80 -2.26
C VAL A 18 5.48 -5.62 -2.28
N ILE A 19 6.60 -4.93 -2.40
CA ILE A 19 7.96 -5.51 -2.47
C ILE A 19 8.84 -5.07 -1.30
N GLY A 20 8.35 -4.20 -0.42
CA GLY A 20 9.11 -3.79 0.77
C GLY A 20 8.37 -2.80 1.66
N LEU A 21 8.84 -2.72 2.90
CA LEU A 21 8.41 -1.75 3.90
C LEU A 21 9.64 -1.29 4.69
N LYS A 22 10.01 -0.02 4.60
CA LYS A 22 11.19 0.54 5.28
C LYS A 22 11.07 2.06 5.41
N ASP A 23 11.55 2.62 6.52
CA ASP A 23 11.69 4.07 6.73
C ASP A 23 10.37 4.85 6.50
N ASN A 24 9.25 4.34 7.06
CA ASN A 24 7.88 4.87 6.85
C ASN A 24 7.47 4.97 5.38
N LYS A 25 8.02 4.08 4.54
CA LYS A 25 7.63 3.95 3.14
C LYS A 25 7.28 2.51 2.80
N ILE A 26 6.24 2.37 2.01
CA ILE A 26 5.89 1.12 1.33
C ILE A 26 6.44 1.17 -0.09
N TYR A 27 7.08 0.09 -0.50
CA TYR A 27 7.65 -0.08 -1.83
C TYR A 27 6.73 -1.00 -2.61
N VAL A 28 6.24 -0.52 -3.76
CA VAL A 28 5.27 -1.23 -4.59
C VAL A 28 5.77 -1.27 -6.02
N SER A 29 5.76 -2.46 -6.62
CA SER A 29 6.03 -2.64 -8.04
C SER A 29 4.73 -2.55 -8.83
N PHE A 30 4.65 -1.61 -9.78
CA PHE A 30 3.50 -1.39 -10.67
C PHE A 30 3.76 -1.88 -12.10
N GLY A 31 4.63 -2.90 -12.25
CA GLY A 31 4.99 -3.48 -13.55
C GLY A 31 5.86 -2.57 -14.42
N LYS A 32 6.06 -2.94 -15.68
CA LYS A 32 7.08 -2.31 -16.56
C LYS A 32 6.79 -0.85 -16.92
N ILE A 33 5.51 -0.46 -16.97
CA ILE A 33 5.13 0.90 -17.41
C ILE A 33 5.44 1.93 -16.33
N PHE A 34 5.07 1.64 -15.08
CA PHE A 34 5.21 2.59 -13.97
C PHE A 34 6.42 2.30 -13.08
N GLY A 35 6.95 1.08 -13.12
CA GLY A 35 8.08 0.63 -12.33
C GLY A 35 7.77 0.58 -10.84
N ASP A 36 8.83 0.61 -10.05
CA ASP A 36 8.73 0.58 -8.59
C ASP A 36 8.52 2.01 -8.05
N LYS A 37 7.72 2.11 -6.99
CA LYS A 37 7.45 3.37 -6.27
C LYS A 37 7.63 3.17 -4.78
N ALA A 38 8.24 4.18 -4.14
CA ALA A 38 8.24 4.32 -2.70
C ALA A 38 7.16 5.35 -2.32
N LEU A 39 6.19 4.95 -1.51
CA LEU A 39 5.04 5.76 -1.15
C LEU A 39 4.99 5.93 0.39
N PRO A 40 4.49 7.08 0.90
CA PRO A 40 4.34 7.28 2.34
C PRO A 40 3.49 6.19 2.98
N TYR A 41 3.96 5.62 4.08
CA TYR A 41 3.25 4.57 4.81
C TYR A 41 3.05 4.94 6.28
N PRO A 42 1.81 4.79 6.80
CA PRO A 42 0.63 4.21 6.16
C PRO A 42 -0.23 5.21 5.35
N GLU A 43 0.19 6.47 5.23
CA GLU A 43 -0.67 7.59 4.80
C GLU A 43 -1.20 7.44 3.37
N VAL A 44 -0.46 6.81 2.46
CA VAL A 44 -0.91 6.61 1.07
C VAL A 44 -2.23 5.84 0.99
N PHE A 45 -2.54 5.02 1.98
CA PHE A 45 -3.77 4.24 2.01
C PHE A 45 -5.00 5.07 2.39
N ALA A 46 -4.82 6.21 3.06
CA ALA A 46 -5.91 7.11 3.36
C ALA A 46 -6.43 7.86 2.11
N SER A 47 -5.61 7.96 1.05
CA SER A 47 -5.95 8.73 -0.15
C SER A 47 -5.95 7.91 -1.44
N ASP A 48 -4.80 7.37 -1.82
CA ASP A 48 -4.52 7.00 -3.21
C ASP A 48 -4.38 5.49 -3.43
N MET A 49 -4.30 4.72 -2.35
CA MET A 49 -4.06 3.29 -2.41
C MET A 49 -5.03 2.49 -1.55
N LYS A 50 -5.37 1.29 -2.00
CA LYS A 50 -6.12 0.31 -1.21
C LYS A 50 -5.46 -1.07 -1.33
N MET A 51 -5.49 -1.84 -0.25
CA MET A 51 -5.25 -3.27 -0.31
C MET A 51 -6.35 -3.94 -1.13
N MET A 52 -6.00 -4.97 -1.90
CA MET A 52 -6.99 -5.80 -2.61
C MET A 52 -7.59 -6.90 -1.72
N ASP A 53 -6.97 -7.13 -0.57
CA ASP A 53 -7.43 -8.01 0.49
C ASP A 53 -8.24 -7.15 1.46
N GLU A 54 -9.55 -7.39 1.54
CA GLU A 54 -10.50 -6.54 2.29
C GLU A 54 -10.27 -6.62 3.80
N ASP A 55 -9.99 -7.81 4.34
CA ASP A 55 -9.67 -8.01 5.76
C ASP A 55 -8.41 -7.21 6.14
N LEU A 56 -7.38 -7.24 5.29
CA LEU A 56 -6.17 -6.45 5.50
C LEU A 56 -6.39 -4.94 5.29
N GLN A 57 -7.31 -4.55 4.40
CA GLN A 57 -7.68 -3.15 4.22
C GLN A 57 -8.34 -2.62 5.50
N GLU A 58 -9.21 -3.41 6.12
CA GLU A 58 -9.89 -3.04 7.37
C GLU A 58 -8.90 -2.93 8.53
N GLU A 59 -8.06 -3.95 8.76
CA GLU A 59 -6.99 -3.93 9.80
C GLU A 59 -6.11 -2.67 9.64
N LEU A 60 -5.73 -2.33 8.41
CA LEU A 60 -4.90 -1.17 8.12
C LEU A 60 -5.60 0.16 8.40
N MET A 61 -6.90 0.27 8.07
CA MET A 61 -7.68 1.48 8.30
C MET A 61 -7.93 1.72 9.79
N GLU A 62 -8.18 0.66 10.57
CA GLU A 62 -8.26 0.76 12.04
C GLU A 62 -6.94 1.28 12.64
N ASP A 63 -5.81 0.74 12.18
CA ASP A 63 -4.48 1.15 12.66
C ASP A 63 -4.14 2.60 12.30
N ILE A 64 -4.55 3.08 11.12
CA ILE A 64 -4.43 4.49 10.74
C ILE A 64 -5.30 5.36 11.65
N GLY A 65 -6.56 4.98 11.87
CA GLY A 65 -7.51 5.72 12.71
C GLY A 65 -7.10 5.85 14.17
N ARG A 66 -6.32 4.89 14.71
CA ARG A 66 -5.75 4.96 16.07
C ARG A 66 -4.54 5.90 16.19
N ARG A 67 -3.94 6.33 15.07
CA ARG A 67 -2.71 7.15 15.04
C ARG A 67 -2.95 8.64 14.84
N ILE A 68 -4.15 9.03 14.42
CA ILE A 68 -4.60 10.41 14.20
C ILE A 68 -5.56 10.85 15.30
#